data_AF-A0A838IAE1-F1
#
_entry.id   AF-A0A838IAE1-F1
#
_cell.length_a   1.000
_cell.length_b   1.000
_cell.length_c   1.000
_cell.angle_alpha   90.00
_cell.angle_beta   90.00
_cell.angle_gamma   90.00
#
_symmetry.space_group_name_H-M   'P 1'
#
loop_
_entity.id
_entity.type
_entity.pdbx_description
1 polymer ?
#
loop_
_entity_poly.entity_id
_entity_poly.type
_entity_poly.pdbx_seq_one_letter_code
_entity_poly.pdbx_strand_id
1 'polypeptide(L)'
;MIFRVVSTLFIVALAFGCHAGGGGDELQPSASDSAIGARSRLLPTSHTIDWIARHGKVSLSNAQECASCHMEQDCASCHVEQLAAPYQVHPPNFLTIHSIDARANLAHCTDCHRADVFCHQCHIQTNFSPTPVGQAPPRLDFHPPGWLDARQPGNHGVMARRNINDCASCHSEQDCVSCHIGISPHPSEFRFECRRWLEANARPCAQCHGDLSALRMLCP
;
A
#
# COMPACT_ATOMS: atom_id res chain seq x y z
N MET A 1 -3.28 -38.93 73.98
CA MET A 1 -3.41 -37.46 74.04
C MET A 1 -2.13 -36.88 73.43
N ILE A 2 -2.05 -36.09 72.36
CA ILE A 2 -2.99 -35.37 71.49
C ILE A 2 -2.30 -35.28 70.11
N PHE A 3 -3.06 -35.49 69.03
CA PHE A 3 -2.70 -35.24 67.64
C PHE A 3 -2.35 -33.77 67.38
N ARG A 4 -1.41 -33.51 66.47
CA ARG A 4 -1.41 -32.26 65.67
C ARG A 4 -1.27 -32.58 64.19
N VAL A 5 -2.40 -32.39 63.51
CA VAL A 5 -2.58 -32.31 62.07
C VAL A 5 -2.13 -30.92 61.62
N VAL A 6 -1.30 -30.81 60.59
CA VAL A 6 -1.27 -29.63 59.72
C VAL A 6 -1.17 -30.11 58.27
N SER A 7 -2.31 -29.94 57.60
CA SER A 7 -2.57 -30.01 56.18
C SER A 7 -1.53 -29.23 55.36
N THR A 8 -1.07 -29.78 54.23
CA THR A 8 -0.58 -28.95 53.13
C THR A 8 -1.04 -29.54 51.80
N LEU A 9 -1.74 -28.68 51.06
CA LEU A 9 -2.43 -28.89 49.81
C LEU A 9 -1.60 -29.59 48.73
N PHE A 10 -2.24 -30.54 48.05
CA PHE A 10 -1.92 -30.93 46.69
C PHE A 10 -2.06 -29.72 45.76
N ILE A 11 -0.95 -29.27 45.16
CA ILE A 11 -1.00 -28.49 43.92
C ILE A 11 -0.91 -29.50 42.77
N VAL A 12 -2.06 -29.86 42.21
CA VAL A 12 -2.13 -30.49 40.90
C VAL A 12 -1.81 -29.38 39.89
N ALA A 13 -0.58 -29.37 39.37
CA ALA A 13 -0.25 -28.59 38.20
C ALA A 13 -0.95 -29.23 36.99
N LEU A 14 -2.11 -28.68 36.61
CA LEU A 14 -2.71 -28.92 35.29
C LEU A 14 -1.83 -28.22 34.25
N ALA A 15 -0.76 -28.89 33.84
CA ALA A 15 -0.11 -28.59 32.57
C ALA A 15 -1.01 -29.14 31.46
N PHE A 16 -1.84 -28.28 30.86
CA PHE A 16 -2.46 -28.58 29.57
C PHE A 16 -1.36 -28.52 28.50
N GLY A 17 -0.59 -29.61 28.42
CA GLY A 17 0.24 -29.91 27.28
C GLY A 17 -0.66 -30.36 26.13
N CYS A 18 -0.70 -29.60 25.04
CA CYS A 18 -1.26 -30.07 23.79
C CYS A 18 -0.32 -31.11 23.15
N HIS A 19 -0.36 -32.38 23.59
CA HIS A 19 -0.10 -33.59 22.78
C HIS A 19 -0.06 -34.91 23.62
N ALA A 20 -1.05 -35.79 23.42
CA ALA A 20 -1.03 -37.28 23.55
C ALA A 20 -2.48 -37.79 23.25
N GLY A 21 -2.85 -38.59 22.25
CA GLY A 21 -2.41 -39.96 21.85
C GLY A 21 -3.14 -41.01 22.72
N GLY A 22 -3.95 -41.98 22.28
CA GLY A 22 -4.40 -42.49 20.97
C GLY A 22 -5.38 -43.70 21.16
N GLY A 23 -5.83 -44.33 20.08
CA GLY A 23 -6.46 -45.68 20.12
C GLY A 23 -7.29 -46.07 18.88
N GLY A 24 -6.76 -46.95 18.03
CA GLY A 24 -7.54 -47.88 17.19
C GLY A 24 -7.39 -47.80 15.65
N ASP A 25 -6.70 -48.81 15.11
CA ASP A 25 -6.67 -49.35 13.74
C ASP A 25 -5.97 -48.61 12.58
N GLU A 26 -4.76 -49.13 12.29
CA GLU A 26 -4.13 -49.46 11.00
C GLU A 26 -4.62 -48.71 9.74
N LEU A 27 -3.76 -47.85 9.22
CA LEU A 27 -3.43 -47.72 7.79
C LEU A 27 -2.20 -46.80 7.66
N GLN A 28 -1.08 -47.35 7.20
CA GLN A 28 0.14 -46.59 6.90
C GLN A 28 -0.09 -45.65 5.69
N PRO A 29 0.25 -44.35 5.76
CA PRO A 29 0.40 -43.54 4.56
C PRO A 29 1.84 -43.61 4.06
N SER A 30 1.99 -44.03 2.81
CA SER A 30 3.23 -43.97 2.04
C SER A 30 3.79 -42.55 1.99
N ALA A 31 5.11 -42.46 2.16
CA ALA A 31 5.88 -41.23 2.09
C ALA A 31 5.83 -40.62 0.67
N SER A 32 5.00 -39.59 0.46
CA SER A 32 5.22 -38.61 -0.62
C SER A 32 4.49 -37.26 -0.48
N ASP A 33 3.87 -36.91 0.65
CA ASP A 33 3.20 -35.61 0.83
C ASP A 33 3.73 -34.84 2.05
N SER A 34 4.99 -34.39 1.96
CA SER A 34 5.63 -33.58 3.01
C SER A 34 5.82 -32.14 2.52
N ALA A 35 4.92 -31.23 2.93
CA ALA A 35 5.25 -29.90 3.49
C ALA A 35 4.11 -28.86 3.38
N ILE A 36 3.13 -29.04 2.49
CA ILE A 36 2.08 -28.01 2.26
C ILE A 36 0.81 -28.25 3.13
N GLY A 37 0.51 -29.50 3.51
CA GLY A 37 -0.74 -29.87 4.20
C GLY A 37 -0.78 -29.64 5.73
N ALA A 38 0.35 -29.41 6.39
CA ALA A 38 0.37 -29.31 7.85
C ALA A 38 -0.05 -27.91 8.37
N ARG A 39 0.24 -26.85 7.61
CA ARG A 39 -0.05 -25.46 8.03
C ARG A 39 -1.54 -25.10 7.96
N SER A 40 -2.31 -25.74 7.08
CA SER A 40 -3.74 -25.42 6.91
C SER A 40 -4.63 -26.01 8.01
N ARG A 41 -4.17 -27.03 8.75
CA ARG A 41 -4.99 -27.73 9.75
C ARG A 41 -5.20 -26.94 11.04
N LEU A 42 -4.38 -25.94 11.31
CA LEU A 42 -4.46 -25.10 12.53
C LEU A 42 -5.08 -23.73 12.26
N LEU A 43 -5.35 -23.38 10.99
CA LEU A 43 -5.87 -22.07 10.63
C LEU A 43 -7.40 -22.07 10.74
N PRO A 44 -8.01 -21.35 11.70
CA PRO A 44 -9.47 -21.29 11.80
C PRO A 44 -10.09 -20.72 10.52
N THR A 45 -11.34 -21.12 10.22
CA THR A 45 -12.08 -20.59 9.06
C THR A 45 -12.27 -19.07 9.09
N SER A 46 -12.11 -18.45 10.27
CA SER A 46 -12.12 -17.01 10.46
C SER A 46 -10.85 -16.29 9.95
N HIS A 47 -9.80 -16.99 9.55
CA HIS A 47 -8.56 -16.39 9.04
C HIS A 47 -8.58 -16.33 7.52
N THR A 48 -9.46 -15.48 7.00
CA THR A 48 -9.62 -15.20 5.58
C THR A 48 -8.81 -13.98 5.15
N ILE A 49 -8.67 -13.75 3.85
CA ILE A 49 -7.87 -12.64 3.30
C ILE A 49 -8.36 -11.24 3.72
N ASP A 50 -9.64 -11.10 4.05
CA ASP A 50 -10.26 -9.88 4.56
C ASP A 50 -10.11 -9.69 6.08
N TRP A 51 -9.42 -10.59 6.78
CA TRP A 51 -9.24 -10.55 8.24
C TRP A 51 -8.79 -9.17 8.73
N ILE A 52 -7.83 -8.54 8.07
CA ILE A 52 -7.33 -7.20 8.44
C ILE A 52 -8.44 -6.15 8.50
N ALA A 53 -9.46 -6.24 7.65
CA ALA A 53 -10.57 -5.28 7.64
C ALA A 53 -11.58 -5.47 8.80
N ARG A 54 -11.65 -6.66 9.40
CA ARG A 54 -12.69 -7.00 10.40
C ARG A 54 -12.15 -7.44 11.76
N HIS A 55 -10.86 -7.76 11.88
CA HIS A 55 -10.26 -8.29 13.10
C HIS A 55 -10.46 -7.36 14.29
N GLY A 56 -10.40 -6.03 14.10
CA GLY A 56 -10.59 -5.08 15.20
C GLY A 56 -11.96 -5.21 15.87
N LYS A 57 -13.04 -5.32 15.09
CA LYS A 57 -14.40 -5.51 15.63
C LYS A 57 -14.56 -6.89 16.29
N VAL A 58 -13.98 -7.93 15.70
CA VAL A 58 -14.05 -9.30 16.21
C VAL A 58 -13.22 -9.46 17.49
N SER A 59 -12.03 -8.87 17.55
CA SER A 59 -11.13 -8.88 18.71
C SER A 59 -11.76 -8.12 19.89
N LEU A 60 -12.43 -6.99 19.63
CA LEU A 60 -13.15 -6.24 20.67
C LEU A 60 -14.23 -7.09 21.38
N SER A 61 -14.88 -8.02 20.67
CA SER A 61 -15.90 -8.88 21.25
C SER A 61 -15.36 -10.23 21.77
N ASN A 62 -14.29 -10.76 21.17
CA ASN A 62 -13.84 -12.15 21.36
C ASN A 62 -12.33 -12.29 21.64
N ALA A 63 -11.67 -11.29 22.22
CA ALA A 63 -10.22 -11.31 22.47
C ALA A 63 -9.71 -12.58 23.18
N GLN A 64 -10.48 -13.12 24.14
CA GLN A 64 -10.12 -14.36 24.84
C GLN A 64 -10.00 -15.58 23.92
N GLU A 65 -10.81 -15.67 22.86
CA GLU A 65 -10.74 -16.79 21.91
C GLU A 65 -9.43 -16.73 21.12
N CYS A 66 -8.98 -15.52 20.76
CA CYS A 66 -7.72 -15.31 20.07
C CYS A 66 -6.53 -15.73 20.93
N ALA A 67 -6.58 -15.42 22.23
CA ALA A 67 -5.53 -15.76 23.21
C ALA A 67 -5.35 -17.27 23.42
N SER A 68 -6.24 -18.12 22.90
CA SER A 68 -6.07 -19.57 22.92
C SER A 68 -4.94 -20.07 22.00
N CYS A 69 -4.59 -19.28 20.98
CA CYS A 69 -3.57 -19.61 19.98
C CYS A 69 -2.51 -18.51 19.83
N HIS A 70 -2.87 -17.26 20.06
CA HIS A 70 -2.00 -16.10 19.89
C HIS A 70 -1.56 -15.51 21.23
N MET A 71 -0.35 -14.97 21.25
CA MET A 71 0.22 -14.23 22.39
C MET A 71 0.13 -12.72 22.15
N GLU A 72 0.30 -11.93 23.20
CA GLU A 72 0.25 -10.46 23.12
C GLU A 72 1.25 -9.89 22.09
N GLN A 73 2.42 -10.53 21.93
CA GLN A 73 3.39 -10.13 20.92
C GLN A 73 2.89 -10.27 19.48
N ASP A 74 1.95 -11.18 19.20
CA ASP A 74 1.36 -11.36 17.87
C ASP A 74 0.41 -10.21 17.53
N CYS A 75 -0.25 -9.65 18.54
CA CYS A 75 -1.04 -8.44 18.39
C CYS A 75 -0.11 -7.23 18.20
N ALA A 76 0.94 -7.14 19.01
CA ALA A 76 1.89 -6.02 19.02
C ALA A 76 2.73 -5.91 17.74
N SER A 77 2.84 -6.97 16.94
CA SER A 77 3.53 -6.90 15.65
C SER A 77 2.87 -5.93 14.66
N CYS A 78 1.56 -5.70 14.81
CA CYS A 78 0.80 -4.74 13.99
C CYS A 78 0.16 -3.62 14.83
N HIS A 79 -0.16 -3.83 16.10
CA HIS A 79 -0.71 -2.82 17.00
C HIS A 79 0.41 -2.04 17.72
N VAL A 80 1.28 -1.40 16.95
CA VAL A 80 2.25 -0.44 17.52
C VAL A 80 1.57 0.91 17.78
N GLU A 81 2.13 1.69 18.72
CA GLU A 81 1.58 3.00 19.11
C GLU A 81 1.34 3.91 17.90
N GLN A 82 2.19 3.82 16.87
CA GLN A 82 2.04 4.58 15.64
C GLN A 82 0.78 4.22 14.82
N LEU A 83 0.23 3.02 14.94
CA LEU A 83 -0.91 2.56 14.12
C LEU A 83 -2.28 2.70 14.82
N ALA A 84 -2.31 3.22 16.06
CA ALA A 84 -3.52 3.26 16.89
C ALA A 84 -4.51 4.40 16.58
N ALA A 85 -4.09 5.44 15.85
CA ALA A 85 -4.95 6.59 15.55
C ALA A 85 -5.70 6.42 14.19
N PRO A 86 -6.92 6.97 14.05
CA PRO A 86 -7.61 7.03 12.77
C PRO A 86 -6.73 7.67 11.70
N TYR A 87 -6.76 7.09 10.50
CA TYR A 87 -6.00 7.55 9.34
C TYR A 87 -4.47 7.45 9.44
N GLN A 88 -3.94 6.76 10.46
CA GLN A 88 -2.50 6.49 10.58
C GLN A 88 -1.98 5.56 9.48
N VAL A 89 -2.78 4.56 9.08
CA VAL A 89 -2.41 3.61 8.03
C VAL A 89 -2.61 4.24 6.64
N HIS A 90 -3.76 4.88 6.44
CA HIS A 90 -4.11 5.54 5.18
C HIS A 90 -4.83 6.86 5.48
N PRO A 91 -4.39 7.99 4.91
CA PRO A 91 -5.12 9.24 5.01
C PRO A 91 -6.47 9.17 4.28
N PRO A 92 -7.45 10.05 4.58
CA PRO A 92 -8.76 10.04 3.95
C PRO A 92 -8.73 10.15 2.42
N ASN A 93 -7.68 10.76 1.85
CA ASN A 93 -7.46 10.92 0.42
C ASN A 93 -6.44 9.90 -0.13
N PHE A 94 -6.25 8.75 0.51
CA PHE A 94 -5.24 7.77 0.11
C PHE A 94 -5.35 7.38 -1.36
N LEU A 95 -6.56 7.18 -1.91
CA LEU A 95 -6.74 6.88 -3.35
C LEU A 95 -6.13 7.94 -4.27
N THR A 96 -6.08 9.21 -3.86
CA THR A 96 -5.43 10.25 -4.65
C THR A 96 -3.91 10.13 -4.57
N ILE A 97 -3.36 9.94 -3.37
CA ILE A 97 -1.91 9.93 -3.15
C ILE A 97 -1.26 8.54 -3.30
N HIS A 98 -2.04 7.48 -3.48
CA HIS A 98 -1.57 6.10 -3.37
C HIS A 98 -0.44 5.79 -4.34
N SER A 99 -0.42 6.39 -5.54
CA SER A 99 0.65 6.09 -6.50
C SER A 99 2.00 6.65 -6.05
N ILE A 100 1.99 7.79 -5.33
CA ILE A 100 3.21 8.38 -4.76
C ILE A 100 3.73 7.45 -3.67
N ASP A 101 2.84 7.04 -2.76
CA ASP A 101 3.20 6.19 -1.64
C ASP A 101 3.61 4.78 -2.11
N ALA A 102 2.87 4.18 -3.04
CA ALA A 102 3.19 2.88 -3.63
C ALA A 102 4.53 2.89 -4.39
N ARG A 103 4.90 3.99 -5.05
CA ARG A 103 6.22 4.11 -5.70
C ARG A 103 7.36 4.23 -4.70
N ALA A 104 7.13 4.91 -3.58
CA ALA A 104 8.15 5.13 -2.56
C ALA A 104 8.30 3.93 -1.61
N ASN A 105 7.18 3.27 -1.27
CA ASN A 105 7.05 2.42 -0.09
C ASN A 105 6.33 1.09 -0.39
N LEU A 106 6.43 0.55 -1.62
CA LEU A 106 5.70 -0.67 -2.02
C LEU A 106 5.84 -1.84 -1.04
N ALA A 107 7.04 -2.03 -0.48
CA ALA A 107 7.32 -3.09 0.48
C ALA A 107 6.47 -2.98 1.75
N HIS A 108 6.25 -1.75 2.25
CA HIS A 108 5.41 -1.50 3.42
C HIS A 108 3.93 -1.84 3.18
N CYS A 109 3.46 -1.69 1.95
CA CYS A 109 2.11 -2.11 1.60
C CYS A 109 1.97 -3.64 1.73
N THR A 110 3.01 -4.39 1.38
CA THR A 110 2.98 -5.86 1.41
C THR A 110 3.08 -6.47 2.80
N ASP A 111 3.36 -5.66 3.82
CA ASP A 111 3.28 -6.07 5.22
C ASP A 111 1.83 -6.41 5.63
N CYS A 112 0.84 -5.75 5.00
CA CYS A 112 -0.59 -5.92 5.28
C CYS A 112 -1.42 -6.38 4.05
N HIS A 113 -1.01 -6.00 2.83
CA HIS A 113 -1.76 -6.24 1.60
C HIS A 113 -1.08 -7.24 0.68
N ARG A 114 -1.88 -8.08 0.02
CA ARG A 114 -1.41 -8.93 -1.08
C ARG A 114 -1.45 -8.18 -2.41
N ALA A 115 -0.28 -7.84 -2.95
CA ALA A 115 -0.17 -7.03 -4.18
C ALA A 115 -0.89 -7.67 -5.39
N ASP A 116 -0.84 -9.00 -5.50
CA ASP A 116 -1.43 -9.77 -6.59
C ASP A 116 -2.97 -9.72 -6.64
N VAL A 117 -3.62 -9.43 -5.51
CA VAL A 117 -5.08 -9.31 -5.44
C VAL A 117 -5.49 -7.84 -5.33
N PHE A 118 -4.89 -7.11 -4.40
CA PHE A 118 -5.29 -5.75 -4.06
C PHE A 118 -4.94 -4.74 -5.16
N CYS A 119 -3.70 -4.75 -5.64
CA CYS A 119 -3.26 -3.83 -6.69
C CYS A 119 -3.91 -4.25 -8.02
N HIS A 120 -3.75 -5.50 -8.43
CA HIS A 120 -4.24 -5.96 -9.72
C HIS A 120 -5.74 -5.75 -9.93
N GLN A 121 -6.58 -6.02 -8.93
CA GLN A 121 -8.02 -5.87 -9.09
C GLN A 121 -8.43 -4.43 -9.41
N CYS A 122 -7.92 -3.46 -8.65
CA CYS A 122 -8.20 -2.04 -8.89
C CYS A 122 -7.63 -1.58 -10.24
N HIS A 123 -6.36 -1.91 -10.51
CA HIS A 123 -5.65 -1.52 -11.73
C HIS A 123 -6.29 -2.13 -13.00
N ILE A 124 -6.85 -3.35 -12.93
CA ILE A 124 -7.61 -3.96 -14.03
C ILE A 124 -8.97 -3.31 -14.18
N GLN A 125 -9.73 -3.12 -13.10
CA GLN A 125 -11.09 -2.54 -13.15
C GLN A 125 -11.09 -1.12 -13.70
N THR A 126 -10.08 -0.34 -13.34
CA THR A 126 -9.91 1.04 -13.79
C THR A 126 -9.16 1.13 -15.12
N ASN A 127 -8.69 0.00 -15.65
CA ASN A 127 -7.79 -0.10 -16.80
C ASN A 127 -6.55 0.80 -16.66
N PHE A 128 -6.13 1.05 -15.41
CA PHE A 128 -4.98 1.85 -15.06
C PHE A 128 -3.82 0.89 -14.82
N SER A 129 -2.90 0.74 -15.76
CA SER A 129 -1.64 0.01 -15.57
C SER A 129 -0.47 0.96 -15.77
N PRO A 130 0.69 0.73 -15.11
CA PRO A 130 1.86 1.54 -15.35
C PRO A 130 2.15 1.58 -16.85
N THR A 131 2.14 2.78 -17.41
CA THR A 131 2.42 3.02 -18.83
C THR A 131 3.84 2.54 -19.13
N PRO A 132 4.06 1.82 -20.24
CA PRO A 132 5.41 1.61 -20.73
C PRO A 132 6.12 2.96 -20.90
N VAL A 133 7.38 3.03 -20.47
CA VAL A 133 8.19 4.25 -20.51
C VAL A 133 8.15 4.87 -21.92
N GLY A 134 7.80 6.15 -21.99
CA GLY A 134 7.79 6.92 -23.24
C GLY A 134 6.52 6.79 -24.07
N GLN A 135 5.47 6.12 -23.58
CA GLN A 135 4.15 6.12 -24.21
C GLN A 135 3.22 7.03 -23.44
N ALA A 136 2.46 7.86 -24.16
CA ALA A 136 1.37 8.62 -23.55
C ALA A 136 0.36 7.62 -22.95
N PRO A 137 -0.16 7.87 -21.74
CA PRO A 137 -1.18 7.02 -21.15
C PRO A 137 -2.36 6.86 -22.10
N PRO A 138 -2.90 5.64 -22.25
CA PRO A 138 -4.10 5.44 -23.05
C PRO A 138 -5.18 6.40 -22.55
N ARG A 139 -5.96 6.98 -23.47
CA ARG A 139 -7.12 7.80 -23.09
C ARG A 139 -8.13 6.89 -22.41
N LEU A 140 -8.11 6.89 -21.09
CA LEU A 140 -9.11 6.26 -20.24
C LEU A 140 -10.26 7.24 -19.97
N ASP A 141 -11.42 6.70 -19.59
CA ASP A 141 -12.65 7.45 -19.28
C ASP A 141 -12.52 8.39 -18.05
N PHE A 142 -11.36 8.41 -17.38
CA PHE A 142 -11.07 9.31 -16.27
C PHE A 142 -10.88 10.78 -16.68
N HIS A 143 -10.55 11.06 -17.95
CA HIS A 143 -10.46 12.42 -18.47
C HIS A 143 -11.71 12.77 -19.29
N PRO A 144 -12.29 13.97 -19.11
CA PRO A 144 -13.50 14.35 -19.85
C PRO A 144 -13.23 14.47 -21.36
N PRO A 145 -14.27 14.35 -22.21
CA PRO A 145 -14.16 14.64 -23.63
C PRO A 145 -13.56 16.02 -23.88
N GLY A 146 -12.69 16.13 -24.89
CA GLY A 146 -12.02 17.41 -25.21
C GLY A 146 -10.85 17.78 -24.29
N TRP A 147 -10.42 16.90 -23.38
CA TRP A 147 -9.32 17.19 -22.44
C TRP A 147 -8.02 17.70 -23.08
N LEU A 148 -7.62 17.18 -24.25
CA LEU A 148 -6.42 17.66 -24.96
C LEU A 148 -6.70 18.81 -25.94
N ASP A 149 -7.95 19.25 -26.08
CA ASP A 149 -8.28 20.40 -26.94
C ASP A 149 -8.00 21.69 -26.17
N ALA A 150 -6.94 22.40 -26.57
CA ALA A 150 -6.51 23.66 -25.95
C ALA A 150 -7.58 24.77 -26.00
N ARG A 151 -8.63 24.62 -26.81
CA ARG A 151 -9.77 25.56 -26.90
C ARG A 151 -10.76 25.38 -25.74
N GLN A 152 -10.75 24.23 -25.08
CA GLN A 152 -11.67 23.94 -23.99
C GLN A 152 -11.24 24.64 -22.70
N PRO A 153 -12.13 25.34 -21.97
CA PRO A 153 -11.77 26.02 -20.72
C PRO A 153 -11.26 25.09 -19.63
N GLY A 154 -11.68 23.81 -19.65
CA GLY A 154 -11.26 22.76 -18.73
C GLY A 154 -10.21 21.82 -19.31
N ASN A 155 -9.41 22.25 -20.28
CA ASN A 155 -8.40 21.39 -20.89
C ASN A 155 -7.24 21.06 -19.94
N HIS A 156 -6.45 20.06 -20.34
CA HIS A 156 -5.28 19.57 -19.63
C HIS A 156 -4.32 20.67 -19.19
N GLY A 157 -3.95 21.58 -20.10
CA GLY A 157 -3.02 22.65 -19.80
C GLY A 157 -3.56 23.64 -18.76
N VAL A 158 -4.86 23.96 -18.80
CA VAL A 158 -5.48 24.84 -17.80
C VAL A 158 -5.50 24.19 -16.43
N MET A 159 -5.92 22.93 -16.35
CA MET A 159 -5.99 22.21 -15.07
C MET A 159 -4.61 21.91 -14.49
N ALA A 160 -3.65 21.51 -15.32
CA ALA A 160 -2.27 21.28 -14.92
C ALA A 160 -1.62 22.52 -14.30
N ARG A 161 -1.89 23.72 -14.84
CA ARG A 161 -1.41 24.99 -14.26
C ARG A 161 -2.08 25.37 -12.95
N ARG A 162 -3.29 24.88 -12.67
CA ARG A 162 -4.00 25.14 -11.41
C ARG A 162 -3.45 24.29 -10.28
N ASN A 163 -3.28 23.00 -10.53
CA ASN A 163 -2.72 22.07 -9.55
C ASN A 163 -2.12 20.84 -10.24
N ILE A 164 -0.83 20.90 -10.55
CA ILE A 164 -0.13 19.77 -11.17
C ILE A 164 -0.08 18.54 -10.26
N ASN A 165 -0.19 18.72 -8.94
CA ASN A 165 -0.09 17.63 -7.98
C ASN A 165 -1.29 16.67 -8.07
N ASP A 166 -2.47 17.15 -8.49
CA ASP A 166 -3.63 16.28 -8.75
C ASP A 166 -3.36 15.31 -9.90
N CYS A 167 -2.49 15.69 -10.84
CA CYS A 167 -2.07 14.84 -11.95
C CYS A 167 -0.89 13.95 -11.54
N ALA A 168 0.12 14.51 -10.87
CA ALA A 168 1.30 13.80 -10.39
C ALA A 168 0.97 12.71 -9.35
N SER A 169 -0.23 12.78 -8.77
CA SER A 169 -0.77 11.76 -7.89
C SER A 169 -1.07 10.43 -8.59
N CYS A 170 -1.14 10.43 -9.93
CA CYS A 170 -1.31 9.23 -10.77
C CYS A 170 -0.22 9.12 -11.85
N HIS A 171 0.20 10.25 -12.44
CA HIS A 171 1.20 10.33 -13.49
C HIS A 171 2.61 10.59 -12.95
N SER A 172 3.63 10.20 -13.70
CA SER A 172 5.03 10.51 -13.45
C SER A 172 5.52 11.68 -14.31
N GLU A 173 6.66 12.26 -13.95
CA GLU A 173 7.32 13.31 -14.75
C GLU A 173 7.53 12.86 -16.21
N GLN A 174 7.83 11.58 -16.41
CA GLN A 174 8.06 10.99 -17.73
C GLN A 174 6.79 10.97 -18.60
N ASP A 175 5.62 10.78 -18.00
CA ASP A 175 4.33 10.79 -18.72
C ASP A 175 4.00 12.20 -19.25
N CYS A 176 4.42 13.25 -18.53
CA CYS A 176 4.29 14.62 -19.03
C CYS A 176 5.28 14.87 -20.17
N VAL A 177 6.53 14.46 -20.00
CA VAL A 177 7.60 14.68 -20.98
C VAL A 177 7.29 14.00 -22.30
N SER A 178 6.63 12.83 -22.33
CA SER A 178 6.32 12.12 -23.58
C SER A 178 5.59 12.96 -24.62
N CYS A 179 4.80 13.96 -24.19
CA CYS A 179 4.13 14.91 -25.09
C CYS A 179 4.80 16.30 -25.09
N HIS A 180 5.41 16.71 -23.98
CA HIS A 180 5.97 18.06 -23.83
C HIS A 180 7.39 18.25 -24.41
N ILE A 181 7.99 17.25 -25.06
CA ILE A 181 9.28 17.40 -25.77
C ILE A 181 9.21 18.40 -26.95
N GLY A 182 8.01 18.66 -27.49
CA GLY A 182 7.78 19.57 -28.63
C GLY A 182 6.71 20.62 -28.39
N ILE A 183 6.09 20.61 -27.21
CA ILE A 183 5.02 21.54 -26.83
C ILE A 183 5.40 22.14 -25.48
N SER A 184 5.65 23.45 -25.45
CA SER A 184 5.99 24.15 -24.20
C SER A 184 4.89 23.95 -23.16
N PRO A 185 5.19 23.37 -21.98
CA PRO A 185 4.25 23.31 -20.87
C PRO A 185 4.12 24.66 -20.16
N HIS A 186 5.08 25.56 -20.36
CA HIS A 186 5.13 26.87 -19.73
C HIS A 186 4.15 27.84 -20.39
N PRO A 187 3.35 28.60 -19.63
CA PRO A 187 2.61 29.72 -20.18
C PRO A 187 3.57 30.87 -20.53
N SER A 188 3.12 31.83 -21.34
CA SER A 188 3.96 32.88 -21.92
C SER A 188 4.68 33.76 -20.87
N GLU A 189 4.01 33.99 -19.75
CA GLU A 189 4.46 34.79 -18.62
C GLU A 189 5.52 34.08 -17.77
N PHE A 190 5.67 32.76 -17.89
CA PHE A 190 6.68 32.01 -17.13
C PHE A 190 8.10 32.51 -17.40
N ARG A 191 8.34 33.13 -18.56
CA ARG A 191 9.63 33.74 -18.90
C ARG A 191 10.13 34.72 -17.82
N PHE A 192 9.24 35.39 -17.10
CA PHE A 192 9.60 36.37 -16.07
C PHE A 192 10.06 35.73 -14.75
N GLU A 193 9.68 34.47 -14.52
CA GLU A 193 10.02 33.70 -13.32
C GLU A 193 11.05 32.60 -13.62
N CYS A 194 11.37 32.36 -14.90
CA CYS A 194 12.16 31.21 -15.34
C CYS A 194 13.50 31.11 -14.63
N ARG A 195 14.26 32.22 -14.51
CA ARG A 195 15.59 32.20 -13.88
C ARG A 195 15.50 31.80 -12.41
N ARG A 196 14.54 32.35 -11.69
CA ARG A 196 14.31 32.04 -10.27
C ARG A 196 14.04 30.56 -10.06
N TRP A 197 13.18 29.95 -10.89
CA TRP A 197 12.87 28.52 -10.79
C TRP A 197 14.04 27.63 -11.21
N LEU A 198 14.76 27.99 -12.28
CA LEU A 198 15.94 27.27 -12.74
C LEU A 198 17.03 27.24 -11.66
N GLU A 199 17.25 28.36 -10.96
CA GLU A 199 18.21 28.46 -9.86
C GLU A 199 17.76 27.70 -8.61
N ALA A 200 16.46 27.62 -8.34
CA ALA A 200 15.93 26.87 -7.21
C ALA A 200 16.03 25.35 -7.40
N ASN A 201 15.75 24.84 -8.61
CA ASN A 201 15.88 23.43 -8.92
C ASN A 201 16.02 23.20 -10.44
N ALA A 202 17.23 22.88 -10.89
CA ALA A 202 17.52 22.65 -12.30
C ALA A 202 17.06 21.27 -12.82
N ARG A 203 16.77 20.30 -11.94
CA ARG A 203 16.48 18.90 -12.33
C ARG A 203 15.26 18.78 -13.27
N PRO A 204 14.11 19.44 -13.01
CA PRO A 204 12.96 19.36 -13.92
C PRO A 204 13.22 20.06 -15.26
N CYS A 205 14.02 21.14 -15.26
CA CYS A 205 14.36 21.87 -16.48
C CYS A 205 15.18 20.99 -17.44
N ALA A 206 16.09 20.18 -16.90
CA ALA A 206 16.95 19.27 -17.66
C ALA A 206 16.17 18.18 -18.42
N GLN A 207 14.91 17.92 -18.05
CA GLN A 207 14.08 16.91 -18.74
C GLN A 207 13.74 17.31 -20.18
N CYS A 208 13.70 18.62 -20.47
CA CYS A 208 13.38 19.14 -21.79
C CYS A 208 14.48 20.06 -22.37
N HIS A 209 15.28 20.71 -21.53
CA HIS A 209 16.32 21.64 -21.95
C HIS A 209 17.71 21.00 -21.84
N GLY A 210 18.27 20.61 -22.98
CA GLY A 210 19.57 19.93 -23.05
C GLY A 210 20.79 20.81 -22.73
N ASP A 211 20.67 22.14 -22.84
CA ASP A 211 21.70 23.10 -22.45
C ASP A 211 21.14 24.10 -21.43
N LEU A 212 21.37 23.82 -20.16
CA LEU A 212 20.92 24.68 -19.07
C LEU A 212 21.70 25.99 -18.95
N SER A 213 22.94 26.03 -19.44
CA SER A 213 23.75 27.25 -19.46
C SER A 213 23.20 28.23 -20.50
N ALA A 214 22.87 27.74 -21.70
CA ALA A 214 22.17 28.52 -22.71
C ALA A 214 20.79 28.97 -22.22
N LEU A 215 20.01 28.06 -21.61
CA LEU A 215 18.70 28.39 -21.04
C LEU A 215 18.79 29.54 -20.02
N ARG A 216 19.78 29.51 -19.13
CA ARG A 216 19.96 30.55 -18.10
C ARG A 216 20.13 31.95 -18.71
N MET A 217 20.77 32.06 -19.87
CA MET A 217 20.93 33.34 -20.58
C MET A 217 19.61 33.83 -21.19
N LEU A 218 18.71 32.92 -21.56
CA LEU A 218 17.40 33.23 -22.15
C LEU A 218 16.33 33.56 -21.10
N CYS A 219 16.54 33.12 -19.86
CA CYS A 219 15.65 33.40 -18.75
C CYS A 219 16.10 34.70 -18.05
N PRO A 220 15.37 35.81 -18.21
CA PRO A 220 15.75 37.13 -17.71
C PRO A 220 15.91 37.21 -16.19
#